data_AF-A0A4P5QTW4-F1
#
_entry.id   AF-A0A4P5QTW4-F1
#
_cell.length_a   1.000
_cell.length_b   1.000
_cell.length_c   1.000
_cell.angle_alpha   90.00
_cell.angle_beta   90.00
_cell.angle_gamma   90.00
#
_symmetry.space_group_name_H-M   'P 1'
#
loop_
_entity.id
_entity.type
_entity.pdbx_description
1 polymer ?
#
loop_
_entity_poly.entity_id
_entity_poly.type
_entity_poly.pdbx_seq_one_letter_code
_entity_poly.pdbx_strand_id
1 'polypeptide(L)' 'MKAITIHRLSLQFDAGQVTRGSDDNQAREAVILINLILQREPFGLGAQLIVHPDEIEVESHPIDPAA' A
#
# COMPACT_ATOMS: atom_id res chain seq x y z
N MET A 1 -4.05 8.76 -19.15
CA MET A 1 -3.96 8.86 -17.67
C MET A 1 -3.04 10.01 -17.31
N LYS A 2 -3.28 10.71 -16.19
CA LYS A 2 -2.37 11.72 -15.64
C LYS A 2 -1.67 11.11 -14.43
N ALA A 3 -0.34 11.21 -14.38
CA ALA A 3 0.43 10.81 -13.21
C ALA A 3 0.51 11.99 -12.21
N ILE A 4 0.31 11.70 -10.93
CA ILE A 4 0.54 12.63 -9.82
C ILE A 4 1.48 11.92 -8.86
N THR A 5 2.63 12.51 -8.60
CA THR A 5 3.60 11.98 -7.64
C THR A 5 3.33 12.58 -6.27
N ILE A 6 3.11 11.72 -5.27
CA ILE A 6 2.94 12.12 -3.88
C ILE A 6 4.16 11.59 -3.11
N HIS A 7 4.95 12.50 -2.55
CA HIS A 7 6.06 12.13 -1.68
C HIS A 7 5.55 11.88 -0.25
N ARG A 8 6.14 10.89 0.44
CA ARG A 8 5.89 10.57 1.87
C ARG A 8 4.42 10.17 2.14
N LEU A 9 4.00 9.07 1.53
CA LEU A 9 2.67 8.48 1.75
C LEU A 9 2.74 7.41 2.84
N SER A 10 1.90 7.53 3.88
CA SER A 10 1.71 6.48 4.88
C SER A 10 0.47 5.66 4.54
N LEU A 11 0.61 4.34 4.59
CA LEU A 11 -0.50 3.40 4.40
C LEU A 11 -0.77 2.68 5.71
N GLN A 12 -2.04 2.64 6.13
CA GLN A 12 -2.47 1.94 7.33
C GLN A 12 -3.45 0.85 6.95
N PHE A 13 -3.26 -0.33 7.53
CA PHE A 13 -4.12 -1.49 7.33
C PHE A 13 -4.57 -2.05 8.67
N ASP A 14 -5.71 -2.71 8.68
CA ASP A 14 -6.13 -3.50 9.83
C ASP A 14 -5.13 -4.62 10.11
N ALA A 15 -4.89 -4.90 11.39
CA ALA A 15 -3.96 -5.94 11.86
C ALA A 15 -4.30 -7.37 11.39
N GLY A 16 -5.40 -7.58 10.64
CA GLY A 16 -5.73 -8.86 10.03
C GLY A 16 -5.41 -8.97 8.53
N GLN A 17 -5.12 -7.85 7.85
CA GLN A 17 -5.11 -7.81 6.39
C GLN A 17 -3.72 -8.00 5.77
N VAL A 18 -2.65 -7.64 6.48
CA VAL A 18 -1.28 -7.62 5.90
C VAL A 18 -0.25 -8.25 6.85
N THR A 19 -0.65 -9.13 7.76
CA THR A 19 0.18 -9.47 8.94
C THR A 19 1.09 -10.68 8.79
N ARG A 20 1.53 -11.01 7.57
CA ARG A 20 2.45 -12.14 7.36
C ARG A 20 3.70 -11.71 6.60
N GLY A 21 4.87 -11.98 7.17
CA GLY A 21 6.17 -11.69 6.56
C GLY A 21 6.82 -10.39 7.06
N SER A 22 7.96 -10.04 6.47
CA SER A 22 8.70 -8.80 6.78
C SER A 22 7.93 -7.57 6.35
N ASP A 23 8.20 -6.42 6.98
CA ASP A 23 7.53 -5.15 6.68
C ASP A 23 7.63 -4.78 5.19
N ASP A 24 8.74 -5.09 4.51
CA ASP A 24 8.87 -4.96 3.06
C ASP A 24 7.85 -5.77 2.26
N ASN A 25 7.59 -7.01 2.68
CA ASN A 25 6.61 -7.87 2.02
C ASN A 25 5.20 -7.34 2.27
N GLN A 26 4.95 -6.87 3.49
CA GLN A 26 3.68 -6.24 3.84
C GLN A 26 3.43 -4.98 3.01
N ALA A 27 4.44 -4.12 2.84
CA ALA A 27 4.36 -2.92 2.00
C ALA A 27 4.08 -3.25 0.53
N ARG A 28 4.66 -4.34 0.00
CA ARG A 28 4.38 -4.81 -1.37
C ARG A 28 2.96 -5.35 -1.51
N GLU A 29 2.51 -6.17 -0.56
CA GLU A 29 1.14 -6.72 -0.54
C GLU A 29 0.09 -5.61 -0.44
N ALA A 30 0.33 -4.62 0.41
CA ALA A 30 -0.46 -3.40 0.55
C ALA A 30 -0.72 -2.69 -0.79
N VAL A 31 0.34 -2.47 -1.58
CA VAL A 31 0.23 -1.82 -2.90
C VAL A 31 -0.60 -2.66 -3.86
N ILE A 32 -0.45 -3.97 -3.83
CA ILE A 32 -1.24 -4.89 -4.66
C ILE A 32 -2.72 -4.82 -4.29
N LEU A 33 -3.05 -4.88 -3.00
CA LEU A 33 -4.43 -4.80 -2.51
C LEU A 33 -5.10 -3.48 -2.90
N ILE A 34 -4.40 -2.36 -2.74
CA ILE A 34 -4.93 -1.05 -3.16
C ILE A 34 -5.18 -1.04 -4.67
N ASN A 35 -4.22 -1.53 -5.47
CA ASN A 35 -4.37 -1.58 -6.91
C ASN A 35 -5.54 -2.45 -7.37
N LEU A 36 -5.86 -3.55 -6.66
CA LEU A 36 -7.05 -4.35 -6.93
C LEU A 36 -8.34 -3.56 -6.69
N ILE A 37 -8.41 -2.75 -5.63
CA ILE A 37 -9.57 -1.88 -5.35
C ILE A 37 -9.70 -0.76 -6.37
N LEU A 38 -8.58 -0.23 -6.88
CA LEU A 38 -8.57 0.85 -7.88
C LEU A 38 -8.94 0.36 -9.30
N GLN A 39 -8.98 -0.95 -9.53
CA GLN A 39 -9.56 -1.51 -10.75
C GLN A 39 -11.07 -1.28 -10.74
N ARG A 40 -11.60 -0.65 -11.79
CA ARG A 40 -13.04 -0.45 -11.94
C ARG A 40 -13.63 -1.58 -12.78
N GLU A 41 -14.42 -2.44 -12.16
CA GLU A 41 -15.40 -3.23 -12.88
C GLU A 41 -16.59 -2.35 -13.29
N PRO A 42 -17.13 -2.43 -14.54
CA PRO A 42 -16.73 -3.28 -15.67
C PRO A 42 -15.78 -2.61 -16.71
N PHE A 43 -15.15 -1.47 -16.38
CA PHE A 43 -14.54 -0.55 -17.38
C PHE A 43 -13.00 -0.41 -17.32
N GLY A 44 -12.28 -1.26 -16.59
CA GLY A 44 -10.81 -1.35 -16.61
C GLY A 44 -10.09 -0.55 -15.50
N LEU A 45 -8.78 -0.32 -15.67
CA LEU A 45 -7.93 0.38 -14.68
C LEU A 45 -8.41 1.83 -14.45
N GLY A 46 -9.01 2.08 -13.28
CA GLY A 46 -9.47 3.42 -12.89
C GLY A 46 -8.34 4.29 -12.33
N ALA A 47 -7.46 3.69 -11.54
CA ALA A 47 -6.21 4.28 -11.07
C ALA A 47 -5.20 3.17 -10.74
N GLN A 48 -3.94 3.54 -10.54
CA GLN A 48 -2.88 2.64 -10.13
C GLN A 48 -1.85 3.39 -9.30
N LEU A 49 -1.42 2.78 -8.20
CA LEU A 49 -0.19 3.12 -7.50
C LEU A 49 0.98 2.45 -8.21
N ILE A 50 1.91 3.28 -8.69
CA ILE A 50 3.18 2.86 -9.25
C ILE A 50 4.22 3.07 -8.16
N VAL A 51 4.91 2.01 -7.78
CA VAL A 51 5.89 2.03 -6.70
C VAL A 51 7.16 1.35 -7.19
N HIS A 52 8.28 2.08 -7.09
CA HIS A 52 9.62 1.56 -7.41
C HIS A 52 10.19 0.89 -6.15
N PRO A 53 10.59 -0.40 -6.20
CA PRO A 53 11.01 -1.13 -4.99
C PRO A 53 12.19 -0.51 -4.25
N ASP A 54 13.05 0.22 -4.96
CA ASP A 54 14.19 0.97 -4.46
C ASP A 54 13.83 2.31 -3.80
N GLU A 55 12.58 2.77 -3.98
CA GLU A 55 12.05 4.00 -3.39
C GLU A 55 11.10 3.74 -2.21
N ILE A 56 10.89 2.48 -1.83
CA ILE A 56 10.05 2.12 -0.68
C ILE A 56 10.88 2.26 0.59
N GLU A 57 10.66 3.36 1.32
CA GLU A 57 11.10 3.50 2.70
C GLU A 57 10.04 2.91 3.63
N VAL A 58 10.39 1.86 4.36
CA VAL A 58 9.47 1.17 5.29
C VAL A 58 9.83 1.56 6.71
N GLU A 59 8.97 2.35 7.33
CA GLU A 59 9.01 2.64 8.77
C GLU A 59 7.79 1.98 9.43
N SER A 60 8.02 1.04 10.34
CA SER A 60 6.97 0.44 11.16
C SER A 60 6.92 1.10 12.53
N HIS A 61 5.71 1.46 12.96
CA HIS A 61 5.46 1.93 14.31
C HIS A 61 4.58 0.88 15.00
N PRO A 62 5.04 0.29 16.13
CA PRO A 62 4.15 -0.54 16.92
C PRO A 62 3.00 0.34 17.42
N ILE A 63 1.78 0.00 17.01
CA ILE A 63 0.58 0.55 17.63
C ILE A 63 0.49 -0.13 18.99
N ASP A 64 0.86 0.59 20.05
CA ASP A 64 0.71 0.10 21.42
C ASP A 64 -0.79 -0.13 21.68
N PRO A 65 -1.24 -1.37 21.93
CA PRO A 65 -2.66 -1.65 22.15
C PRO A 65 -3.19 -1.15 23.51
N ALA A 66 -2.36 -0.45 24.30
CA ALA A 66 -2.68 0.01 25.66
C ALA A 66 -2.88 1.53 25.82
N ALA A 67 -2.97 2.31 24.74
CA ALA A 67 -3.24 3.76 24.79
C ALA A 67 -4.69 4.14 24.45
#